data_AF-F7XZZ3-F1
#
_entry.id   AF-F7XZZ3-F1
#
_cell.length_a   1.000
_cell.length_b   1.000
_cell.length_c   1.000
_cell.angle_alpha   90.00
_cell.angle_beta   90.00
_cell.angle_gamma   90.00
#
_symmetry.space_group_name_H-M   'P 1'
#
loop_
_entity.id
_entity.type
_entity.pdbx_description
1 polymer ?
#
loop_
_entity_poly.entity_id
_entity_poly.type
_entity_poly.pdbx_seq_one_letter_code
_entity_poly.pdbx_strand_id
1 'polypeptide(L)'
;MVRRQRRTTLDRLRLIEEPSKRARFVTDQTSTANQWPADAGAYDLISPARKRLGWALMAAATLGLLAIIVIEILYKTEAGTVGFETWRPVVYAYVLWGVALGVGQVLMRGEDGQRALFLLPALLFTIAMVIFPTLFGFYIALTDWNLSSFSGRKFNGLDNFWQMLGDPYYRNALFNMVLYVLAVLVEYVIAFGLALLLNAQIRARKFFRVVFLMPLMLSPVAVSWMIGKSLMEYRFGPAATLARHLGWENPAFFSDPIIARISIMILDAWTFIPFMMIMLLAGLQAMSREVLEAARVDGANAWQTFWQVTFPLMLPVSVTAVILRIIFKLKLADIIITVTSGGPGGATDSVSSFIYREYRDRSNVGYGTMLAMAYLVIIVVFVTWLLKIANRFVRNVN
;
A
#
# COMPACT_ATOMS: atom_id res chain seq x y z
N MET A 1 -0.17 55.93 -34.72
CA MET A 1 0.07 54.77 -33.83
C MET A 1 -0.15 55.07 -32.34
N VAL A 2 0.16 56.27 -31.83
CA VAL A 2 0.04 56.62 -30.39
C VAL A 2 -1.41 56.80 -29.88
N ARG A 3 -2.40 57.10 -30.74
CA ARG A 3 -3.82 57.22 -30.33
C ARG A 3 -4.53 55.88 -30.05
N ARG A 4 -4.02 54.74 -30.55
CA ARG A 4 -4.65 53.42 -30.38
C ARG A 4 -4.27 52.76 -29.04
N GLN A 5 -3.09 53.06 -28.50
CA GLN A 5 -2.62 52.56 -27.19
C GLN A 5 -3.22 53.30 -25.99
N ARG A 6 -3.64 54.57 -26.13
CA ARG A 6 -4.29 55.30 -25.02
C ARG A 6 -5.71 54.81 -24.72
N ARG A 7 -6.47 54.36 -25.73
CA ARG A 7 -7.82 53.79 -25.52
C ARG A 7 -7.78 52.48 -24.73
N THR A 8 -6.83 51.59 -25.02
CA THR A 8 -6.66 50.32 -24.31
C THR A 8 -6.21 50.46 -22.86
N THR A 9 -5.64 51.61 -22.48
CA THR A 9 -5.19 51.85 -21.09
C THR A 9 -6.32 52.44 -20.23
N LEU A 10 -7.16 53.31 -20.79
CA LEU A 10 -8.32 53.90 -20.09
C LEU A 10 -9.46 52.89 -19.90
N ASP A 11 -9.67 51.97 -20.84
CA ASP A 11 -10.68 50.91 -20.68
C ASP A 11 -10.28 49.86 -19.62
N ARG A 12 -8.97 49.64 -19.42
CA ARG A 12 -8.46 48.76 -18.34
C ARG A 12 -8.62 49.37 -16.96
N LEU A 13 -8.54 50.70 -16.84
CA LEU A 13 -8.74 51.41 -15.56
C LEU A 13 -10.21 51.48 -15.16
N ARG A 14 -11.15 51.56 -16.12
CA ARG A 14 -12.60 51.50 -15.84
C ARG A 14 -13.10 50.13 -15.34
N LEU A 15 -12.31 49.07 -15.50
CA LEU A 15 -12.64 47.72 -14.99
C LEU A 15 -12.20 47.50 -13.52
N ILE A 16 -11.66 48.53 -12.86
CA ILE A 16 -11.23 48.48 -11.45
C ILE A 16 -12.38 48.90 -10.51
N GLU A 17 -13.38 49.67 -10.99
CA GLU A 17 -14.42 50.27 -10.14
C GLU A 17 -15.75 49.50 -10.06
N GLU A 18 -15.99 48.46 -10.89
CA GLU A 18 -17.26 47.71 -10.87
C GLU A 18 -17.05 46.18 -10.82
N PRO A 19 -17.25 45.54 -9.64
CA PRO A 19 -17.12 44.09 -9.48
C PRO A 19 -18.05 43.28 -10.40
N SER A 20 -19.21 43.84 -10.74
CA SER A 20 -20.23 43.20 -11.60
C SER A 20 -19.83 43.06 -13.06
N LYS A 21 -18.92 43.92 -13.56
CA LYS A 21 -18.36 43.83 -14.92
C LYS A 21 -17.15 42.90 -14.98
N ARG A 22 -16.37 42.79 -13.91
CA ARG A 22 -15.29 41.80 -13.78
C ARG A 22 -15.82 40.37 -13.79
N ALA A 23 -16.91 40.12 -13.06
CA ALA A 23 -17.60 38.83 -13.10
C ALA A 23 -18.09 38.49 -14.51
N ARG A 24 -18.62 39.48 -15.26
CA ARG A 24 -19.07 39.32 -16.65
C ARG A 24 -17.94 39.09 -17.65
N PHE A 25 -16.81 39.78 -17.51
CA PHE A 25 -15.65 39.62 -18.40
C PHE A 25 -14.89 38.30 -18.16
N VAL A 26 -14.82 37.86 -16.89
CA VAL A 26 -14.27 36.54 -16.53
C VAL A 26 -15.23 35.44 -16.95
N THR A 27 -16.56 35.60 -16.78
CA THR A 27 -17.53 34.63 -17.30
C THR A 27 -17.52 34.55 -18.83
N ASP A 28 -17.32 35.66 -19.55
CA ASP A 28 -17.20 35.63 -21.02
C ASP A 28 -15.90 34.96 -21.49
N GLN A 29 -14.78 35.19 -20.78
CA GLN A 29 -13.51 34.52 -21.10
C GLN A 29 -13.47 33.05 -20.67
N THR A 30 -14.13 32.67 -19.57
CA THR A 30 -14.30 31.24 -19.23
C THR A 30 -15.38 30.56 -20.08
N SER A 31 -16.37 31.30 -20.58
CA SER A 31 -17.38 30.81 -21.52
C SER A 31 -16.78 30.53 -22.88
N THR A 32 -15.83 31.35 -23.34
CA THR A 32 -15.17 31.16 -24.64
C THR A 32 -13.91 30.31 -24.57
N ALA A 33 -13.24 30.20 -23.41
CA ALA A 33 -12.08 29.32 -23.23
C ALA A 33 -12.44 27.87 -22.80
N ASN A 34 -13.65 27.64 -22.26
CA ASN A 34 -14.21 26.30 -22.04
C ASN A 34 -15.32 25.93 -23.03
N GLN A 35 -15.51 26.71 -24.10
CA GLN A 35 -16.14 26.19 -25.29
C GLN A 35 -15.10 25.32 -26.01
N TRP A 36 -15.02 24.08 -25.55
CA TRP A 36 -14.63 22.99 -26.44
C TRP A 36 -15.40 23.22 -27.75
N PRO A 37 -14.74 23.25 -28.92
CA PRO A 37 -15.45 23.49 -30.17
C PRO A 37 -16.67 22.57 -30.20
N ALA A 38 -17.86 23.13 -30.46
CA ALA A 38 -19.11 22.37 -30.57
C ALA A 38 -19.08 21.35 -31.74
N ASP A 39 -17.93 21.29 -32.41
CA ASP A 39 -17.48 20.49 -33.52
C ASP A 39 -16.40 19.45 -33.12
N ALA A 40 -16.06 19.32 -31.82
CA ALA A 40 -15.29 18.18 -31.27
C ALA A 40 -16.13 16.91 -31.07
N GLY A 41 -17.39 16.94 -31.51
CA GLY A 41 -18.18 15.76 -31.82
C GLY A 41 -17.96 15.37 -33.28
N ALA A 42 -16.72 15.15 -33.71
CA ALA A 42 -16.51 14.22 -34.81
C ALA A 42 -16.97 12.88 -34.26
N TYR A 43 -18.26 12.57 -34.44
CA TYR A 43 -18.79 11.25 -34.23
C TYR A 43 -17.81 10.32 -34.92
N ASP A 44 -17.04 9.57 -34.13
CA ASP A 44 -16.35 8.39 -34.63
C ASP A 44 -17.52 7.54 -35.15
N LEU A 45 -17.87 7.71 -36.43
CA LEU A 45 -19.00 7.06 -37.08
C LEU A 45 -18.54 5.62 -37.29
N ILE A 46 -18.44 4.90 -36.16
CA ILE A 46 -18.05 3.51 -36.09
C ILE A 46 -19.06 2.79 -36.95
N SER A 47 -18.58 2.27 -38.07
CA SER A 47 -19.47 1.62 -39.03
C SER A 47 -20.20 0.46 -38.32
N PRO A 48 -21.47 0.20 -38.65
CA PRO A 48 -22.22 -0.91 -38.08
C PRO A 48 -21.48 -2.25 -38.22
N ALA A 49 -20.72 -2.42 -39.31
CA ALA A 49 -19.87 -3.58 -39.53
C ALA A 49 -18.73 -3.70 -38.50
N ARG A 50 -18.04 -2.59 -38.18
CA ARG A 50 -16.95 -2.56 -37.20
C ARG A 50 -17.46 -2.86 -35.79
N LYS A 51 -18.62 -2.31 -35.43
CA LYS A 51 -19.29 -2.59 -34.16
C LYS A 51 -19.74 -4.06 -34.04
N ARG A 52 -20.31 -4.62 -35.12
CA ARG A 52 -20.67 -6.06 -35.20
C ARG A 52 -19.44 -6.95 -35.08
N LEU A 53 -18.34 -6.60 -35.74
CA LEU A 53 -17.08 -7.34 -35.66
C LEU A 53 -16.52 -7.34 -34.22
N GLY A 54 -16.47 -6.17 -33.57
CA GLY A 54 -16.01 -6.06 -32.18
C GLY A 54 -16.88 -6.86 -31.21
N TRP A 55 -18.21 -6.79 -31.38
CA TRP A 55 -19.14 -7.60 -30.57
C TRP A 55 -18.97 -9.10 -30.82
N ALA A 56 -18.88 -9.52 -32.08
CA ALA A 56 -18.71 -10.93 -32.44
C ALA A 56 -17.38 -11.50 -31.91
N LEU A 57 -16.30 -10.72 -32.00
CA LEU A 57 -15.00 -11.07 -31.43
C LEU A 57 -15.09 -11.26 -29.91
N MET A 58 -15.71 -10.31 -29.19
CA MET A 58 -15.88 -10.41 -27.73
C MET A 58 -16.76 -11.60 -27.34
N ALA A 59 -17.87 -11.82 -28.04
CA ALA A 59 -18.78 -12.92 -27.78
C ALA A 59 -18.08 -14.27 -28.02
N ALA A 60 -17.42 -14.43 -29.16
CA ALA A 60 -16.68 -15.66 -29.49
C ALA A 60 -15.55 -15.94 -28.48
N ALA A 61 -14.77 -14.93 -28.11
CA ALA A 61 -13.70 -15.09 -27.13
C ALA A 61 -14.25 -15.41 -25.72
N THR A 62 -15.36 -14.81 -25.32
CA THR A 62 -16.01 -15.08 -24.03
C THR A 62 -16.58 -16.49 -23.99
N LEU A 63 -17.26 -16.91 -25.06
CA LEU A 63 -17.76 -18.28 -25.18
C LEU A 63 -16.62 -19.30 -25.18
N GLY A 64 -15.51 -19.00 -25.86
CA GLY A 64 -14.32 -19.84 -25.86
C GLY A 64 -13.69 -20.00 -24.47
N LEU A 65 -13.54 -18.89 -23.72
CA LEU A 65 -13.06 -18.94 -22.34
C LEU A 65 -13.99 -19.75 -21.44
N LEU A 66 -15.31 -19.50 -21.51
CA LEU A 66 -16.31 -20.22 -20.73
C LEU A 66 -16.31 -21.72 -21.05
N ALA A 67 -16.22 -22.09 -22.32
CA ALA A 67 -16.14 -23.48 -22.74
C ALA A 67 -14.91 -24.16 -22.14
N ILE A 68 -13.74 -23.53 -22.18
CA ILE A 68 -12.50 -24.07 -21.60
C ILE A 68 -12.62 -24.22 -20.08
N ILE A 69 -13.22 -23.25 -19.38
CA ILE A 69 -13.46 -23.33 -17.93
C ILE A 69 -14.43 -24.47 -17.60
N VAL A 70 -15.52 -24.61 -18.35
CA VAL A 70 -16.51 -25.68 -18.12
C VAL A 70 -15.90 -27.06 -18.36
N ILE A 71 -15.13 -27.22 -19.44
CA ILE A 71 -14.40 -28.47 -19.75
C ILE A 71 -13.47 -28.82 -18.58
N GLU A 72 -12.70 -27.85 -18.09
CA GLU A 72 -11.77 -28.08 -16.97
C GLU A 72 -12.51 -28.44 -15.67
N ILE A 73 -13.64 -27.79 -15.37
CA ILE A 73 -14.47 -28.12 -14.19
C ILE A 73 -15.02 -29.54 -14.31
N LEU A 74 -15.56 -29.93 -15.46
CA LEU A 74 -16.10 -31.28 -15.69
C LEU A 74 -15.01 -32.35 -15.54
N TYR A 75 -13.81 -32.06 -16.04
CA TYR A 75 -12.66 -32.94 -15.87
C TYR A 75 -12.22 -33.08 -14.40
N LYS A 76 -12.11 -31.96 -13.66
CA LYS A 76 -11.70 -31.96 -12.24
C LYS A 76 -12.76 -32.55 -11.30
N THR A 77 -14.02 -32.57 -11.71
CA THR A 77 -15.13 -33.18 -10.97
C THR A 77 -15.38 -34.64 -11.36
N GLU A 78 -14.53 -35.22 -12.23
CA GLU A 78 -14.68 -36.58 -12.77
C GLU A 78 -16.01 -36.80 -13.51
N ALA A 79 -16.72 -35.72 -13.86
CA ALA A 79 -17.97 -35.75 -14.60
C ALA A 79 -17.76 -35.84 -16.13
N GLY A 80 -16.52 -35.65 -16.60
CA GLY A 80 -16.14 -35.74 -18.01
C GLY A 80 -14.72 -36.29 -18.20
N THR A 81 -14.46 -36.88 -19.37
CA THR A 81 -13.16 -37.48 -19.74
C THR A 81 -12.24 -36.51 -20.49
N VAL A 82 -12.79 -35.39 -20.96
CA VAL A 82 -12.06 -34.39 -21.75
C VAL A 82 -11.69 -33.23 -20.84
N GLY A 83 -10.39 -32.95 -20.70
CA GLY A 83 -9.85 -31.82 -19.96
C GLY A 83 -8.35 -31.72 -20.09
N PHE A 84 -7.75 -30.83 -19.30
CA PHE A 84 -6.31 -30.60 -19.35
C PHE A 84 -5.64 -31.06 -18.06
N GLU A 85 -4.46 -31.68 -18.17
CA GLU A 85 -3.68 -32.08 -16.98
C GLU A 85 -3.20 -30.85 -16.19
N THR A 86 -2.93 -29.74 -16.88
CA THR A 86 -2.38 -28.51 -16.31
C THR A 86 -3.34 -27.34 -16.49
N TRP A 87 -3.24 -26.35 -15.60
CA TRP A 87 -4.04 -25.12 -15.64
C TRP A 87 -3.67 -24.17 -16.78
N ARG A 88 -2.57 -24.40 -17.50
CA ARG A 88 -2.00 -23.48 -18.50
C ARG A 88 -2.99 -23.11 -19.62
N PRO A 89 -3.79 -24.03 -20.18
CA PRO A 89 -4.76 -23.70 -21.23
C PRO A 89 -5.82 -22.69 -20.80
N VAL A 90 -6.27 -22.75 -19.54
CA VAL A 90 -7.20 -21.77 -18.96
C VAL A 90 -6.56 -20.37 -18.96
N VAL A 91 -5.27 -20.28 -18.63
CA VAL A 91 -4.55 -19.00 -18.63
C VAL A 91 -4.32 -18.46 -20.03
N TYR A 92 -3.99 -19.32 -21.01
CA TYR A 92 -3.90 -18.89 -22.41
C TYR A 92 -5.25 -18.38 -22.92
N ALA A 93 -6.34 -19.09 -22.61
CA ALA A 93 -7.69 -18.65 -22.95
C ALA A 93 -8.03 -17.30 -22.30
N TYR A 94 -7.67 -17.11 -21.03
CA TYR A 94 -7.90 -15.86 -20.31
C TYR A 94 -7.13 -14.68 -20.93
N VAL A 95 -5.87 -14.89 -21.31
CA VAL A 95 -5.06 -13.85 -21.98
C VAL A 95 -5.63 -13.51 -23.35
N LEU A 96 -5.96 -14.53 -24.16
CA LEU A 96 -6.57 -14.31 -25.48
C LEU A 96 -7.92 -13.59 -25.36
N TRP A 97 -8.73 -13.97 -24.38
CA TRP A 97 -9.98 -13.28 -24.06
C TRP A 97 -9.75 -11.83 -23.64
N GLY A 98 -8.76 -11.55 -22.80
CA GLY A 98 -8.41 -10.18 -22.39
C GLY A 98 -7.98 -9.31 -23.57
N VAL A 99 -7.19 -9.86 -24.50
CA VAL A 99 -6.81 -9.18 -25.74
C VAL A 99 -8.04 -8.92 -26.63
N ALA A 100 -8.89 -9.94 -26.82
CA ALA A 100 -10.11 -9.82 -27.62
C ALA A 100 -11.11 -8.80 -27.02
N LEU A 101 -11.21 -8.73 -25.69
CA LEU A 101 -11.97 -7.70 -24.99
C LEU A 101 -11.41 -6.31 -25.29
N GLY A 102 -10.10 -6.11 -25.17
CA GLY A 102 -9.45 -4.84 -25.46
C GLY A 102 -9.69 -4.38 -26.90
N VAL A 103 -9.43 -5.27 -27.87
CA VAL A 103 -9.67 -4.99 -29.29
C VAL A 103 -11.15 -4.74 -29.57
N GLY A 104 -12.05 -5.53 -28.98
CA GLY A 104 -13.49 -5.37 -29.13
C GLY A 104 -14.02 -4.03 -28.62
N GLN A 105 -13.51 -3.55 -27.47
CA GLN A 105 -13.85 -2.22 -26.96
C GLN A 105 -13.44 -1.11 -27.92
N VAL A 106 -12.22 -1.18 -28.48
CA VAL A 106 -11.74 -0.21 -29.48
C VAL A 106 -12.60 -0.25 -30.74
N LEU A 107 -12.95 -1.43 -31.24
CA LEU A 107 -13.77 -1.59 -32.44
C LEU A 107 -15.22 -1.10 -32.25
N MET A 108 -15.77 -1.20 -31.04
CA MET A 108 -17.15 -0.84 -30.73
C MET A 108 -17.33 0.61 -30.26
N ARG A 109 -16.32 1.19 -29.61
CA ARG A 109 -16.40 2.49 -28.92
C ARG A 109 -15.34 3.51 -29.37
N GLY A 110 -14.47 3.18 -30.32
CA GLY A 110 -13.54 4.15 -30.90
C GLY A 110 -12.58 4.71 -29.85
N GLU A 111 -12.51 6.05 -29.75
CA GLU A 111 -11.71 6.76 -28.74
C GLU A 111 -12.01 6.32 -27.29
N ASP A 112 -13.28 6.13 -26.92
CA ASP A 112 -13.63 5.66 -25.57
C ASP A 112 -13.19 4.22 -25.32
N GLY A 113 -13.15 3.40 -26.37
CA GLY A 113 -12.57 2.06 -26.32
C GLY A 113 -11.05 2.09 -26.11
N GLN A 114 -10.36 3.05 -26.72
CA GLN A 114 -8.92 3.26 -26.49
C GLN A 114 -8.65 3.71 -25.05
N ARG A 115 -9.45 4.61 -24.50
CA ARG A 115 -9.39 4.99 -23.07
C ARG A 115 -9.57 3.79 -22.16
N ALA A 116 -10.53 2.91 -22.47
CA ALA A 116 -10.74 1.67 -21.71
C ALA A 116 -9.52 0.72 -21.80
N LEU A 117 -8.84 0.66 -22.96
CA LEU A 117 -7.66 -0.18 -23.15
C LEU A 117 -6.48 0.20 -22.25
N PHE A 118 -6.37 1.46 -21.81
CA PHE A 118 -5.36 1.87 -20.83
C PHE A 118 -5.58 1.28 -19.43
N LEU A 119 -6.83 0.97 -19.07
CA LEU A 119 -7.19 0.45 -17.74
C LEU A 119 -7.40 -1.07 -17.75
N LEU A 120 -7.90 -1.62 -18.86
CA LEU A 120 -8.30 -3.02 -18.99
C LEU A 120 -7.20 -4.03 -18.61
N PRO A 121 -5.96 -3.94 -19.11
CA PRO A 121 -4.90 -4.88 -18.75
C PRO A 121 -4.60 -4.90 -17.25
N ALA A 122 -4.53 -3.72 -16.61
CA ALA A 122 -4.30 -3.59 -15.18
C ALA A 122 -5.46 -4.18 -14.36
N LEU A 123 -6.71 -3.92 -14.78
CA LEU A 123 -7.91 -4.46 -14.15
C LEU A 123 -7.97 -5.98 -14.26
N LEU A 124 -7.77 -6.53 -15.46
CA LEU A 124 -7.78 -7.97 -15.71
C LEU A 124 -6.67 -8.66 -14.91
N PHE A 125 -5.46 -8.12 -14.93
CA PHE A 125 -4.37 -8.63 -14.11
C PHE A 125 -4.71 -8.62 -12.62
N THR A 126 -5.31 -7.53 -12.12
CA THR A 126 -5.75 -7.44 -10.71
C THR A 126 -6.81 -8.48 -10.38
N ILE A 127 -7.80 -8.68 -11.26
CA ILE A 127 -8.82 -9.70 -11.06
C ILE A 127 -8.19 -11.09 -11.00
N ALA A 128 -7.29 -11.42 -11.93
CA ALA A 128 -6.67 -12.74 -12.02
C ALA A 128 -5.67 -13.03 -10.90
N MET A 129 -4.84 -12.07 -10.51
CA MET A 129 -3.74 -12.28 -9.57
C MET A 129 -4.05 -11.89 -8.12
N VAL A 130 -5.08 -11.06 -7.89
CA VAL A 130 -5.42 -10.58 -6.54
C VAL A 130 -6.81 -11.04 -6.15
N ILE A 131 -7.84 -10.70 -6.93
CA ILE A 131 -9.23 -10.96 -6.54
C ILE A 131 -9.54 -12.45 -6.58
N PHE A 132 -9.18 -13.14 -7.66
CA PHE A 132 -9.46 -14.57 -7.81
C PHE A 132 -8.79 -15.44 -6.72
N PRO A 133 -7.48 -15.33 -6.44
CA PRO A 133 -6.86 -16.12 -5.37
C PRO A 133 -7.41 -15.79 -3.98
N THR A 134 -7.82 -14.55 -3.75
CA THR A 134 -8.46 -14.15 -2.48
C THR A 134 -9.82 -14.85 -2.31
N LEU A 135 -10.68 -14.81 -3.34
CA LEU A 135 -11.97 -15.50 -3.33
C LEU A 135 -11.80 -17.02 -3.23
N PHE A 136 -10.84 -17.59 -3.95
CA PHE A 136 -10.52 -19.01 -3.84
C PHE A 136 -9.99 -19.36 -2.44
N GLY A 137 -9.24 -18.46 -1.81
CA GLY A 137 -8.76 -18.61 -0.44
C GLY A 137 -9.91 -18.70 0.58
N PHE A 138 -11.03 -18.00 0.39
CA PHE A 138 -12.22 -18.20 1.23
C PHE A 138 -12.76 -19.63 1.16
N TYR A 139 -12.75 -20.26 -0.02
CA TYR A 139 -13.12 -21.67 -0.15
C TYR A 139 -12.11 -22.57 0.58
N ILE A 140 -10.80 -22.35 0.40
CA ILE A 140 -9.76 -23.13 1.07
C ILE A 140 -9.81 -22.99 2.60
N ALA A 141 -10.15 -21.81 3.12
CA ALA A 141 -10.32 -21.59 4.55
C ALA A 141 -11.41 -22.48 5.18
N LEU A 142 -12.40 -22.94 4.38
CA LEU A 142 -13.47 -23.84 4.80
C LEU A 142 -13.17 -25.32 4.51
N THR A 143 -11.89 -25.64 4.28
CA THR A 143 -11.43 -27.00 4.05
C THR A 143 -10.39 -27.42 5.07
N ASP A 144 -10.44 -28.68 5.49
CA ASP A 144 -9.32 -29.37 6.10
C ASP A 144 -8.36 -29.77 4.97
N TRP A 145 -7.25 -29.05 4.88
CA TRP A 145 -6.22 -29.30 3.89
C TRP A 145 -4.84 -29.22 4.50
N ASN A 146 -4.32 -30.38 4.89
CA ASN A 146 -2.93 -30.55 5.26
C ASN A 146 -2.18 -31.29 4.14
N LEU A 147 -1.08 -30.70 3.63
CA LEU A 147 -0.30 -31.28 2.53
C LEU A 147 0.45 -32.57 2.93
N SER A 148 0.63 -32.80 4.23
CA SER A 148 1.22 -34.03 4.76
C SER A 148 0.18 -35.14 5.00
N SER A 149 -1.11 -34.85 4.86
CA SER A 149 -2.17 -35.84 5.04
C SER A 149 -2.45 -36.62 3.75
N PHE A 150 -2.52 -37.95 3.88
CA PHE A 150 -2.92 -38.85 2.79
C PHE A 150 -4.41 -38.74 2.42
N SER A 151 -5.25 -38.21 3.31
CA SER A 151 -6.70 -38.15 3.10
C SER A 151 -7.14 -37.07 2.10
N GLY A 152 -6.20 -36.28 1.57
CA GLY A 152 -6.48 -35.17 0.69
C GLY A 152 -7.26 -34.04 1.36
N ARG A 153 -7.71 -33.09 0.54
CA ARG A 153 -8.52 -31.94 0.97
C ARG A 153 -9.96 -32.35 1.21
N LYS A 154 -10.53 -32.01 2.37
CA LYS A 154 -11.94 -32.26 2.73
C LYS A 154 -12.63 -30.96 3.13
N PHE A 155 -13.91 -30.80 2.80
CA PHE A 155 -14.68 -29.66 3.29
C PHE A 155 -15.01 -29.87 4.77
N ASN A 156 -14.64 -28.90 5.63
CA ASN A 156 -14.86 -28.95 7.08
C ASN A 156 -15.69 -27.75 7.59
N GLY A 157 -16.33 -27.00 6.69
CA GLY A 157 -17.19 -25.89 7.08
C GLY A 157 -16.43 -24.83 7.88
N LEU A 158 -16.87 -24.56 9.11
CA LEU A 158 -16.31 -23.52 9.98
C LEU A 158 -15.34 -24.03 11.05
N ASP A 159 -14.91 -25.30 10.98
CA ASP A 159 -14.07 -25.90 12.02
C ASP A 159 -12.74 -25.14 12.21
N ASN A 160 -12.10 -24.73 11.11
CA ASN A 160 -10.89 -23.90 11.15
C ASN A 160 -11.11 -22.55 11.85
N PHE A 161 -12.32 -21.97 11.73
CA PHE A 161 -12.66 -20.71 12.37
C PHE A 161 -12.80 -20.89 13.88
N TRP A 162 -13.47 -21.95 14.32
CA TRP A 162 -13.59 -22.27 15.74
C TRP A 162 -12.24 -22.61 16.37
N GLN A 163 -11.40 -23.34 15.65
CA GLN A 163 -10.01 -23.60 16.05
C GLN A 163 -9.23 -22.28 16.21
N MET A 164 -9.33 -21.36 15.25
CA MET A 164 -8.67 -20.05 15.31
C MET A 164 -9.10 -19.27 16.54
N LEU A 165 -10.40 -19.22 16.82
CA LEU A 165 -10.91 -18.53 17.99
C LEU A 165 -10.33 -19.13 19.28
N GLY A 166 -10.11 -20.44 19.32
CA GLY A 166 -9.49 -21.19 20.42
C GLY A 166 -7.97 -21.11 20.52
N ASP A 167 -7.26 -20.65 19.48
CA ASP A 167 -5.80 -20.80 19.37
C ASP A 167 -5.04 -19.73 20.19
N PRO A 168 -4.35 -20.12 21.28
CA PRO A 168 -3.60 -19.17 22.11
C PRO A 168 -2.41 -18.55 21.37
N TYR A 169 -1.81 -19.24 20.40
CA TYR A 169 -0.67 -18.73 19.64
C TYR A 169 -1.09 -17.67 18.64
N TYR A 170 -2.25 -17.85 17.98
CA TYR A 170 -2.81 -16.82 17.09
C TYR A 170 -3.21 -15.57 17.88
N ARG A 171 -3.84 -15.73 19.06
CA ARG A 171 -4.15 -14.61 19.97
C ARG A 171 -2.90 -13.88 20.44
N ASN A 172 -1.83 -14.61 20.77
CA ASN A 172 -0.54 -14.02 21.11
C ASN A 172 0.07 -13.24 19.93
N ALA A 173 -0.01 -13.77 18.71
CA ALA A 173 0.45 -13.06 17.51
C ALA A 173 -0.35 -11.77 17.23
N LEU A 174 -1.67 -11.79 17.46
CA LEU A 174 -2.53 -10.60 17.39
C LEU A 174 -2.12 -9.55 18.44
N PHE A 175 -1.85 -9.98 19.68
CA PHE A 175 -1.39 -9.07 20.74
C PHE A 175 -0.04 -8.45 20.41
N ASN A 176 0.93 -9.24 19.96
CA ASN A 176 2.22 -8.74 19.49
C ASN A 176 2.04 -7.73 18.35
N MET A 177 1.10 -7.96 17.43
CA MET A 177 0.80 -7.02 16.34
C MET A 177 0.35 -5.65 16.85
N VAL A 178 -0.45 -5.60 17.93
CA VAL A 178 -0.81 -4.32 18.57
C VAL A 178 0.44 -3.59 19.07
N LEU A 179 1.36 -4.31 19.75
CA LEU A 179 2.62 -3.72 20.22
C LEU A 179 3.48 -3.21 19.06
N TYR A 180 3.59 -3.98 17.97
CA TYR A 180 4.32 -3.58 16.77
C TYR A 180 3.71 -2.35 16.08
N VAL A 181 2.38 -2.23 16.06
CA VAL A 181 1.67 -1.04 15.55
C VAL A 181 1.92 0.17 16.45
N LEU A 182 1.88 0.01 17.78
CA LEU A 182 2.15 1.10 18.72
C LEU A 182 3.59 1.64 18.57
N ALA A 183 4.55 0.77 18.24
CA ALA A 183 5.93 1.19 17.98
C ALA A 183 6.06 2.21 16.82
N VAL A 184 5.07 2.27 15.90
CA VAL A 184 5.04 3.27 14.82
C VAL A 184 5.02 4.70 15.37
N LEU A 185 4.45 4.93 16.55
CA LEU A 185 4.44 6.27 17.17
C LEU A 185 5.86 6.74 17.49
N VAL A 186 6.70 5.83 18.01
CA VAL A 186 8.11 6.13 18.31
C VAL A 186 8.88 6.38 17.02
N GLU A 187 8.65 5.54 16.00
CA GLU A 187 9.26 5.73 14.68
C GLU A 187 8.87 7.06 14.04
N TYR A 188 7.61 7.48 14.18
CA TYR A 188 7.13 8.77 13.69
C TYR A 188 7.86 9.93 14.37
N VAL A 189 8.01 9.90 15.71
CA VAL A 189 8.73 10.95 16.44
C VAL A 189 10.18 11.05 15.94
N ILE A 190 10.86 9.91 15.78
CA ILE A 190 12.23 9.88 15.25
C ILE A 190 12.27 10.40 13.81
N ALA A 191 11.39 9.91 12.94
CA ALA A 191 11.32 10.32 11.54
C ALA A 191 11.03 11.82 11.38
N PHE A 192 10.11 12.38 12.18
CA PHE A 192 9.78 13.79 12.17
C PHE A 192 10.96 14.64 12.66
N GLY A 193 11.62 14.21 13.75
CA GLY A 193 12.84 14.87 14.25
C GLY A 193 13.95 14.89 13.19
N LEU A 194 14.21 13.76 12.54
CA LEU A 194 15.18 13.69 11.44
C LEU A 194 14.77 14.56 10.24
N ALA A 195 13.49 14.59 9.90
CA ALA A 195 12.98 15.45 8.83
C ALA A 195 13.18 16.94 9.14
N LEU A 196 12.92 17.38 10.39
CA LEU A 196 13.20 18.76 10.83
C LEU A 196 14.69 19.09 10.71
N LEU A 197 15.58 18.20 11.18
CA LEU A 197 17.03 18.38 11.09
C LEU A 197 17.51 18.49 9.63
N LEU A 198 16.97 17.67 8.73
CA LEU A 198 17.30 17.72 7.30
C LEU A 198 16.67 18.92 6.58
N ASN A 199 15.57 19.46 7.11
CA ASN A 199 14.96 20.68 6.59
C ASN A 199 15.77 21.94 6.97
N ALA A 200 16.46 21.91 8.12
CA ALA A 200 17.37 22.97 8.55
C ALA A 200 18.59 23.11 7.60
N GLN A 201 19.15 24.32 7.50
CA GLN A 201 20.32 24.61 6.64
C GLN A 201 21.62 24.04 7.24
N ILE A 202 21.78 22.72 7.17
CA ILE A 202 22.99 22.03 7.62
C ILE A 202 24.04 21.91 6.50
N ARG A 203 25.32 22.10 6.84
CA ARG A 203 26.46 22.16 5.90
C ARG A 203 26.66 20.89 5.05
N ALA A 204 26.19 19.73 5.53
CA ALA A 204 26.30 18.43 4.85
C ALA A 204 24.93 17.76 4.57
N ARG A 205 23.88 18.54 4.27
CA ARG A 205 22.50 18.04 4.10
C ARG A 205 22.38 16.86 3.14
N LYS A 206 23.08 16.91 1.99
CA LYS A 206 23.01 15.84 0.97
C LYS A 206 23.58 14.53 1.50
N PHE A 207 24.69 14.57 2.22
CA PHE A 207 25.32 13.40 2.82
C PHE A 207 24.40 12.73 3.84
N PHE A 208 23.90 13.48 4.83
CA PHE A 208 22.99 12.94 5.85
C PHE A 208 21.70 12.40 5.24
N ARG A 209 21.15 13.07 4.23
CA ARG A 209 19.98 12.57 3.49
C ARG A 209 20.25 11.21 2.87
N VAL A 210 21.39 11.01 2.19
CA VAL A 210 21.75 9.72 1.59
C VAL A 210 21.92 8.66 2.67
N VAL A 211 22.72 8.95 3.70
CA VAL A 211 23.02 8.00 4.79
C VAL A 211 21.74 7.52 5.49
N PHE A 212 20.85 8.45 5.83
CA PHE A 212 19.59 8.09 6.48
C PHE A 212 18.61 7.38 5.55
N LEU A 213 18.71 7.53 4.22
CA LEU A 213 17.87 6.81 3.26
C LEU A 213 18.40 5.43 2.89
N MET A 214 19.69 5.14 3.09
CA MET A 214 20.29 3.85 2.75
C MET A 214 19.54 2.63 3.33
N PRO A 215 19.04 2.63 4.59
CA PRO A 215 18.36 1.47 5.14
C PRO A 215 17.11 1.05 4.35
N LEU A 216 16.37 2.02 3.79
CA LEU A 216 15.17 1.76 2.99
C LEU A 216 15.48 1.07 1.66
N MET A 217 16.73 1.17 1.18
CA MET A 217 17.18 0.51 -0.04
C MET A 217 17.52 -0.97 0.18
N LEU A 218 17.65 -1.40 1.45
CA LEU A 218 17.92 -2.79 1.81
C LEU A 218 16.60 -3.56 1.92
N SER A 219 16.58 -4.79 1.41
CA SER A 219 15.43 -5.67 1.64
C SER A 219 15.36 -6.07 3.12
N PRO A 220 14.16 -6.24 3.71
CA PRO A 220 14.01 -6.68 5.09
C PRO A 220 14.77 -7.98 5.40
N VAL A 221 14.83 -8.91 4.43
CA VAL A 221 15.60 -10.16 4.55
C VAL A 221 17.11 -9.90 4.65
N ALA A 222 17.65 -8.97 3.85
CA ALA A 222 19.07 -8.59 3.91
C ALA A 222 19.40 -7.94 5.27
N VAL A 223 18.54 -7.04 5.75
CA VAL A 223 18.68 -6.43 7.10
C VAL A 223 18.68 -7.50 8.19
N SER A 224 17.79 -8.47 8.07
CA SER A 224 17.68 -9.60 9.00
C SER A 224 18.94 -10.44 9.07
N TRP A 225 19.54 -10.75 7.92
CA TRP A 225 20.78 -11.53 7.86
C TRP A 225 21.99 -10.74 8.32
N MET A 226 22.19 -9.55 7.74
CA MET A 226 23.37 -8.73 8.01
C MET A 226 23.34 -8.19 9.44
N ILE A 227 22.25 -7.57 9.86
CA ILE A 227 22.18 -6.91 11.16
C ILE A 227 21.73 -7.89 12.24
N GLY A 228 20.61 -8.59 12.02
CA GLY A 228 20.06 -9.52 13.01
C GLY A 228 20.94 -10.74 13.24
N LYS A 229 21.14 -11.58 12.22
CA LYS A 229 21.86 -12.85 12.36
C LYS A 229 23.38 -12.74 12.44
N SER A 230 23.98 -11.67 11.91
CA SER A 230 25.43 -11.48 11.90
C SER A 230 25.89 -10.46 12.94
N LEU A 231 25.46 -9.19 12.85
CA LEU A 231 25.91 -8.17 13.81
C LEU A 231 25.44 -8.42 15.24
N MET A 232 24.19 -8.83 15.42
CA MET A 232 23.56 -9.08 16.71
C MET A 232 23.65 -10.54 17.17
N GLU A 233 24.54 -11.33 16.54
CA GLU A 233 24.81 -12.70 17.00
C GLU A 233 25.47 -12.68 18.38
N TYR A 234 24.98 -13.52 19.29
CA TYR A 234 25.36 -13.49 20.70
C TYR A 234 26.85 -13.76 20.96
N ARG A 235 27.45 -14.72 20.26
CA ARG A 235 28.81 -15.21 20.55
C ARG A 235 29.88 -14.26 20.00
N PHE A 236 29.81 -13.91 18.73
CA PHE A 236 30.87 -13.24 17.98
C PHE A 236 30.39 -11.99 17.23
N GLY A 237 29.09 -11.68 17.28
CA GLY A 237 28.53 -10.50 16.61
C GLY A 237 29.20 -9.21 17.08
N PRO A 238 29.57 -8.29 16.17
CA PRO A 238 30.12 -6.98 16.53
C PRO A 238 29.26 -6.20 17.54
N ALA A 239 27.92 -6.24 17.41
CA ALA A 239 27.03 -5.54 18.32
C ALA A 239 27.01 -6.19 19.71
N ALA A 240 27.01 -7.53 19.78
CA ALA A 240 27.16 -8.26 21.04
C ALA A 240 28.52 -7.99 21.70
N THR A 241 29.59 -7.95 20.91
CA THR A 241 30.92 -7.64 21.40
C THR A 241 30.97 -6.23 22.00
N LEU A 242 30.43 -5.22 21.31
CA LEU A 242 30.34 -3.87 21.85
C LEU A 242 29.49 -3.82 23.13
N ALA A 243 28.35 -4.51 23.17
CA ALA A 243 27.48 -4.57 24.35
C ALA A 243 28.21 -5.14 25.58
N ARG A 244 29.04 -6.18 25.40
CA ARG A 244 29.90 -6.72 26.46
C ARG A 244 30.90 -5.70 27.00
N HIS A 245 31.53 -4.93 26.12
CA HIS A 245 32.45 -3.86 26.54
C HIS A 245 31.73 -2.73 27.30
N LEU A 246 30.45 -2.51 27.00
CA LEU A 246 29.60 -1.54 27.71
C LEU A 246 29.01 -2.10 29.02
N GLY A 247 29.39 -3.32 29.44
CA GLY A 247 28.98 -3.92 30.70
C GLY A 247 27.80 -4.90 30.62
N TRP A 248 27.29 -5.21 29.42
CA TRP A 248 26.27 -6.25 29.26
C TRP A 248 26.92 -7.60 29.01
N GLU A 249 27.13 -8.37 30.09
CA GLU A 249 27.89 -9.63 30.06
C GLU A 249 27.38 -10.65 29.04
N ASN A 250 26.05 -10.80 28.94
CA ASN A 250 25.39 -11.77 28.08
C ASN A 250 24.35 -11.07 27.16
N PRO A 251 24.78 -10.46 26.05
CA PRO A 251 23.93 -9.69 25.13
C PRO A 251 23.09 -10.59 24.21
N ALA A 252 22.17 -11.34 24.81
CA ALA A 252 21.34 -12.33 24.12
C ALA A 252 20.10 -11.67 23.48
N PHE A 253 20.34 -10.90 22.41
CA PHE A 253 19.32 -10.06 21.76
C PHE A 253 18.05 -10.79 21.34
N PHE A 254 18.12 -12.09 21.06
CA PHE A 254 16.99 -12.90 20.57
C PHE A 254 16.61 -14.06 21.49
N SER A 255 17.22 -14.16 22.67
CA SER A 255 16.94 -15.24 23.63
C SER A 255 15.95 -14.85 24.72
N ASP A 256 15.95 -13.58 25.13
CA ASP A 256 14.94 -13.04 26.03
C ASP A 256 13.69 -12.57 25.25
N PRO A 257 12.45 -12.93 25.66
CA PRO A 257 11.22 -12.55 24.97
C PRO A 257 11.05 -11.04 24.72
N ILE A 258 11.40 -10.21 25.70
CA ILE A 258 11.19 -8.76 25.63
C ILE A 258 12.27 -8.13 24.75
N ILE A 259 13.53 -8.50 24.99
CA ILE A 259 14.67 -8.00 24.22
C ILE A 259 14.56 -8.45 22.75
N ALA A 260 14.10 -9.68 22.48
CA ALA A 260 13.85 -10.17 21.13
C ALA A 260 12.82 -9.30 20.41
N ARG A 261 11.68 -9.02 21.05
CA ARG A 261 10.63 -8.18 20.45
C ARG A 261 11.12 -6.76 20.18
N ILE A 262 11.82 -6.16 21.15
CA ILE A 262 12.42 -4.81 20.99
C ILE A 262 13.44 -4.82 19.86
N SER A 263 14.27 -5.86 19.75
CA SER A 263 15.25 -6.01 18.68
C SER A 263 14.58 -6.08 17.30
N ILE A 264 13.48 -6.82 17.17
CA ILE A 264 12.66 -6.84 15.94
C ILE A 264 12.11 -5.45 15.63
N MET A 265 11.58 -4.74 16.64
CA MET A 265 11.07 -3.37 16.47
C MET A 265 12.17 -2.41 16.00
N ILE A 266 13.39 -2.52 16.54
CA ILE A 266 14.53 -1.69 16.16
C ILE A 266 14.97 -1.97 14.71
N LEU A 267 15.08 -3.26 14.33
CA LEU A 267 15.44 -3.63 12.97
C LEU A 267 14.42 -3.09 11.95
N ASP A 268 13.14 -3.28 12.23
CA ASP A 268 12.06 -2.80 11.38
C ASP A 268 12.00 -1.25 11.35
N ALA A 269 12.15 -0.60 12.50
CA ALA A 269 12.22 0.86 12.59
C ALA A 269 13.38 1.42 11.79
N TRP A 270 14.57 0.83 11.90
CA TRP A 270 15.74 1.26 11.15
C TRP A 270 15.53 1.19 9.63
N THR A 271 14.83 0.16 9.14
CA THR A 271 14.48 0.01 7.72
C THR A 271 13.43 1.03 7.26
N PHE A 272 12.42 1.35 8.08
CA PHE A 272 11.23 2.10 7.63
C PHE A 272 11.09 3.54 8.16
N ILE A 273 11.83 3.95 9.19
CA ILE A 273 11.96 5.37 9.58
C ILE A 273 12.32 6.25 8.37
N PRO A 274 13.24 5.84 7.46
CA PRO A 274 13.59 6.68 6.32
C PRO A 274 12.43 6.98 5.37
N PHE A 275 11.48 6.05 5.24
CA PHE A 275 10.26 6.24 4.44
C PHE A 275 9.37 7.33 5.02
N MET A 276 9.11 7.31 6.33
CA MET A 276 8.35 8.38 6.97
C MET A 276 9.12 9.70 6.94
N MET A 277 10.43 9.65 7.17
CA MET A 277 11.29 10.84 7.16
C MET A 277 11.24 11.57 5.81
N ILE A 278 11.31 10.85 4.68
CA ILE A 278 11.27 11.49 3.36
C ILE A 278 9.90 12.10 3.05
N MET A 279 8.82 11.43 3.44
CA MET A 279 7.46 11.98 3.30
C MET A 279 7.28 13.26 4.11
N LEU A 280 7.69 13.24 5.38
CA LEU A 280 7.61 14.40 6.27
C LEU A 280 8.52 15.54 5.80
N LEU A 281 9.72 15.23 5.31
CA LEU A 281 10.63 16.22 4.74
C LEU A 281 10.06 16.88 3.48
N ALA A 282 9.39 16.11 2.61
CA ALA A 282 8.71 16.65 1.44
C ALA A 282 7.56 17.60 1.84
N GLY A 283 6.77 17.21 2.84
CA GLY A 283 5.73 18.08 3.41
C GLY A 283 6.31 19.38 3.98
N LEU A 284 7.39 19.29 4.76
CA LEU A 284 8.06 20.47 5.33
C LEU A 284 8.58 21.43 4.25
N GLN A 285 9.04 20.90 3.11
CA GLN A 285 9.56 21.69 2.00
C GLN A 285 8.47 22.30 1.12
N ALA A 286 7.25 21.73 1.13
CA ALA A 286 6.11 22.26 0.40
C ALA A 286 5.44 23.45 1.11
N MET A 287 5.72 23.67 2.39
CA MET A 287 5.17 24.81 3.14
C MET A 287 5.71 26.15 2.62
N SER A 288 4.84 27.16 2.55
CA SER A 288 5.25 28.52 2.19
C SER A 288 6.17 29.12 3.25
N ARG A 289 7.27 29.72 2.81
CA ARG A 289 8.21 30.42 3.70
C ARG A 289 7.58 31.64 4.35
N GLU A 290 6.64 32.30 3.66
CA GLU A 290 5.96 33.51 4.12
C GLU A 290 5.20 33.25 5.44
N VAL A 291 4.58 32.09 5.60
CA VAL A 291 3.85 31.72 6.82
C VAL A 291 4.80 31.59 8.01
N LEU A 292 5.99 31.01 7.80
CA LEU A 292 7.01 30.87 8.83
C LEU A 292 7.70 32.20 9.17
N GLU A 293 7.84 33.09 8.19
CA GLU A 293 8.39 34.43 8.38
C GLU A 293 7.41 35.35 9.13
N ALA A 294 6.12 35.29 8.80
CA ALA A 294 5.07 36.02 9.50
C ALA A 294 5.04 35.67 11.00
N ALA A 295 5.10 34.38 11.34
CA ALA A 295 5.16 33.94 12.74
C ALA A 295 6.36 34.51 13.51
N ARG A 296 7.51 34.70 12.83
CA ARG A 296 8.70 35.32 13.44
C ARG A 296 8.53 36.82 13.63
N VAL A 297 7.86 37.50 12.70
CA VAL A 297 7.53 38.92 12.82
C VAL A 297 6.56 39.15 13.99
N ASP A 298 5.64 38.21 14.23
CA ASP A 298 4.72 38.22 15.39
C ASP A 298 5.40 37.84 16.72
N GLY A 299 6.74 37.67 16.73
CA GLY A 299 7.52 37.40 17.94
C GLY A 299 7.44 35.96 18.44
N ALA A 300 6.92 35.02 17.66
CA ALA A 300 6.87 33.62 18.05
C ALA A 300 8.28 33.03 18.15
N ASN A 301 8.61 32.42 19.29
CA ASN A 301 9.86 31.69 19.45
C ASN A 301 9.83 30.34 18.69
N ALA A 302 10.96 29.64 18.61
CA ALA A 302 11.06 28.40 17.83
C ALA A 302 10.11 27.29 18.32
N TRP A 303 9.88 27.20 19.63
CA TRP A 303 8.97 26.21 20.22
C TRP A 303 7.50 26.52 19.92
N GLN A 304 7.11 27.79 20.02
CA GLN A 304 5.78 28.27 19.63
C GLN A 304 5.56 28.08 18.14
N THR A 305 6.53 28.47 17.30
CA THR A 305 6.48 28.26 15.84
C THR A 305 6.32 26.77 15.49
N PHE A 306 6.97 25.87 16.23
CA PHE A 306 6.81 24.44 16.01
C PHE A 306 5.38 23.98 16.34
N TRP A 307 4.89 24.22 17.56
CA TRP A 307 3.60 23.67 18.01
C TRP A 307 2.39 24.38 17.42
N GLN A 308 2.48 25.68 17.13
CA GLN A 308 1.35 26.49 16.69
C GLN A 308 1.27 26.63 15.17
N VAL A 309 2.38 26.45 14.45
CA VAL A 309 2.42 26.64 12.98
C VAL A 309 2.87 25.37 12.29
N THR A 310 4.09 24.90 12.57
CA THR A 310 4.71 23.80 11.82
C THR A 310 3.97 22.48 11.99
N PHE A 311 3.74 22.06 13.23
CA PHE A 311 3.10 20.78 13.52
C PHE A 311 1.65 20.72 13.02
N PRO A 312 0.79 21.73 13.26
CA PRO A 312 -0.57 21.76 12.71
C PRO A 312 -0.61 21.70 11.18
N LEU A 313 0.22 22.48 10.49
CA LEU A 313 0.29 22.45 9.02
C LEU A 313 0.83 21.12 8.48
N MET A 314 1.65 20.43 9.26
CA MET A 314 2.18 19.11 8.93
C MET A 314 1.24 17.95 9.27
N LEU A 315 0.11 18.19 9.95
CA LEU A 315 -0.81 17.12 10.36
C LEU A 315 -1.33 16.27 9.18
N PRO A 316 -1.78 16.83 8.04
CA PRO A 316 -2.27 16.01 6.93
C PRO A 316 -1.19 15.06 6.38
N VAL A 317 0.05 15.53 6.27
CA VAL A 317 1.20 14.74 5.81
C VAL A 317 1.59 13.71 6.88
N SER A 318 1.59 14.10 8.15
CA SER A 318 1.91 13.22 9.29
C SER A 318 0.94 12.06 9.41
N VAL A 319 -0.36 12.35 9.35
CA VAL A 319 -1.41 11.35 9.38
C VAL A 319 -1.26 10.37 8.22
N THR A 320 -1.00 10.88 7.01
CA THR A 320 -0.76 10.03 5.83
C THR A 320 0.47 9.13 6.02
N ALA A 321 1.58 9.68 6.50
CA ALA A 321 2.82 8.93 6.74
C ALA A 321 2.63 7.83 7.79
N VAL A 322 1.96 8.14 8.91
CA VAL A 322 1.66 7.17 9.98
C VAL A 322 0.74 6.06 9.48
N ILE A 323 -0.33 6.38 8.74
CA ILE A 323 -1.26 5.38 8.22
C ILE A 323 -0.57 4.44 7.24
N LEU A 324 0.19 4.97 6.27
CA LEU A 324 0.95 4.14 5.35
C LEU A 324 1.96 3.27 6.09
N ARG A 325 2.60 3.81 7.13
CA ARG A 325 3.54 3.04 7.94
C ARG A 325 2.86 1.90 8.70
N ILE A 326 1.69 2.15 9.29
CA ILE A 326 0.87 1.12 9.94
C ILE A 326 0.49 0.03 8.93
N ILE A 327 0.08 0.40 7.72
CA ILE A 327 -0.24 -0.56 6.65
C ILE A 327 0.95 -1.48 6.33
N PHE A 328 2.17 -0.94 6.24
CA PHE A 328 3.37 -1.75 6.07
C PHE A 328 3.68 -2.61 7.29
N LYS A 329 3.55 -2.06 8.49
CA LYS A 329 3.80 -2.76 9.76
C LYS A 329 2.90 -3.98 9.93
N LEU A 330 1.63 -3.90 9.52
CA LEU A 330 0.67 -5.02 9.58
C LEU A 330 1.10 -6.25 8.76
N LYS A 331 2.07 -6.11 7.85
CA LYS A 331 2.64 -7.19 7.05
C LYS A 331 4.03 -7.65 7.52
N LEU A 332 4.50 -7.17 8.68
CA LEU A 332 5.80 -7.53 9.24
C LEU A 332 5.91 -9.05 9.38
N ALA A 333 6.78 -9.69 8.60
CA ALA A 333 6.98 -11.14 8.66
C ALA A 333 8.44 -11.50 8.41
N ASP A 334 9.03 -10.92 7.37
CA ASP A 334 10.37 -11.26 6.87
C ASP A 334 11.45 -11.21 7.96
N ILE A 335 11.44 -10.14 8.77
CA ILE A 335 12.40 -9.97 9.86
C ILE A 335 12.21 -11.02 10.93
N ILE A 336 10.97 -11.29 11.33
CA ILE A 336 10.66 -12.26 12.37
C ILE A 336 11.02 -13.67 11.92
N ILE A 337 10.57 -14.08 10.73
CA ILE A 337 10.80 -15.42 10.17
C ILE A 337 12.30 -15.70 10.07
N THR A 338 13.06 -14.73 9.56
CA THR A 338 14.49 -14.89 9.31
C THR A 338 15.30 -14.90 10.60
N VAL A 339 15.04 -13.97 11.53
CA VAL A 339 15.90 -13.76 12.71
C VAL A 339 15.54 -14.70 13.86
N THR A 340 14.24 -14.88 14.12
CA THR A 340 13.75 -15.54 15.35
C THR A 340 12.82 -16.72 15.08
N SER A 341 12.24 -16.80 13.88
CA SER A 341 11.20 -17.78 13.53
C SER A 341 10.04 -17.77 14.54
N GLY A 342 9.71 -16.59 15.09
CA GLY A 342 8.67 -16.40 16.11
C GLY A 342 9.13 -16.59 17.56
N GLY A 343 10.37 -17.03 17.79
CA GLY A 343 10.90 -17.31 19.12
C GLY A 343 11.34 -16.08 19.92
N PRO A 344 11.58 -16.23 21.24
CA PRO A 344 11.33 -17.45 22.03
C PRO A 344 9.83 -17.62 22.37
N GLY A 345 9.31 -18.85 22.27
CA GLY A 345 7.94 -19.18 22.72
C GLY A 345 6.79 -18.41 22.04
N GLY A 346 6.99 -17.87 20.83
CA GLY A 346 6.01 -17.01 20.16
C GLY A 346 6.12 -15.52 20.52
N ALA A 347 7.10 -15.11 21.32
CA ALA A 347 7.20 -13.73 21.82
C ALA A 347 7.36 -12.67 20.72
N THR A 348 7.91 -13.06 19.56
CA THR A 348 8.12 -12.17 18.43
C THR A 348 7.14 -12.42 17.29
N ASP A 349 6.30 -13.45 17.34
CA ASP A 349 5.35 -13.78 16.28
C ASP A 349 4.47 -12.56 15.96
N SER A 350 4.53 -12.09 14.72
CA SER A 350 3.46 -11.31 14.11
C SER A 350 2.43 -12.27 13.52
N VAL A 351 1.23 -11.77 13.25
CA VAL A 351 0.18 -12.56 12.62
C VAL A 351 0.64 -13.14 11.28
N SER A 352 1.31 -12.35 10.44
CA SER A 352 1.84 -12.81 9.15
C SER A 352 2.93 -13.87 9.29
N SER A 353 3.84 -13.73 10.27
CA SER A 353 4.87 -14.76 10.52
C SER A 353 4.29 -16.06 11.07
N PHE A 354 3.24 -15.97 11.89
CA PHE A 354 2.54 -17.13 12.42
C PHE A 354 1.80 -17.89 11.31
N ILE A 355 1.06 -17.17 10.44
CA ILE A 355 0.41 -17.74 9.24
C ILE A 355 1.44 -18.45 8.36
N TYR A 356 2.60 -17.81 8.12
CA TYR A 356 3.67 -18.40 7.32
C TYR A 356 4.14 -19.74 7.90
N ARG A 357 4.34 -19.81 9.22
CA ARG A 357 4.76 -21.05 9.89
C ARG A 357 3.69 -22.13 9.86
N GLU A 358 2.41 -21.78 10.00
CA GLU A 358 1.32 -22.74 9.88
C GLU A 358 1.29 -23.37 8.46
N TYR A 359 1.50 -22.55 7.44
CA TYR A 359 1.61 -23.03 6.06
C TYR A 359 2.89 -23.84 5.83
N ARG A 360 4.06 -23.32 6.23
CA ARG A 360 5.36 -23.85 5.83
C ARG A 360 5.86 -24.98 6.72
N ASP A 361 5.71 -24.84 8.03
CA ASP A 361 6.28 -25.78 9.02
C ASP A 361 5.29 -26.88 9.36
N ARG A 362 3.98 -26.56 9.37
CA ARG A 362 2.91 -27.51 9.69
C ARG A 362 2.15 -28.03 8.48
N SER A 363 2.47 -27.51 7.28
CA SER A 363 1.83 -27.91 6.02
C SER A 363 0.31 -27.76 6.02
N ASN A 364 -0.23 -26.93 6.91
CA ASN A 364 -1.66 -26.78 7.12
C ASN A 364 -2.20 -25.60 6.31
N VAL A 365 -2.56 -25.89 5.08
CA VAL A 365 -3.03 -24.91 4.10
C VAL A 365 -4.42 -24.42 4.46
N GLY A 366 -5.31 -25.32 4.87
CA GLY A 366 -6.69 -24.97 5.24
C GLY A 366 -6.74 -23.99 6.41
N TYR A 367 -6.13 -24.37 7.54
CA TYR A 367 -6.10 -23.53 8.73
C TYR A 367 -5.29 -22.24 8.50
N GLY A 368 -4.10 -22.33 7.90
CA GLY A 368 -3.28 -21.15 7.58
C GLY A 368 -4.03 -20.14 6.69
N THR A 369 -4.84 -20.62 5.75
CA THR A 369 -5.68 -19.75 4.91
C THR A 369 -6.82 -19.12 5.71
N MET A 370 -7.46 -19.86 6.62
CA MET A 370 -8.46 -19.28 7.54
C MET A 370 -7.86 -18.14 8.37
N LEU A 371 -6.69 -18.34 8.96
CA LEU A 371 -5.97 -17.31 9.72
C LEU A 371 -5.67 -16.07 8.86
N ALA A 372 -5.26 -16.26 7.61
CA ALA A 372 -4.98 -15.18 6.67
C ALA A 372 -6.24 -14.40 6.26
N MET A 373 -7.35 -15.09 6.00
CA MET A 373 -8.62 -14.47 5.64
C MET A 373 -9.22 -13.68 6.81
N ALA A 374 -9.20 -14.25 8.02
CA ALA A 374 -9.61 -13.54 9.21
C ALA A 374 -8.75 -12.29 9.44
N TYR A 375 -7.43 -12.40 9.28
CA TYR A 375 -6.52 -11.27 9.43
C TYR A 375 -6.74 -10.20 8.36
N LEU A 376 -7.03 -10.59 7.11
CA LEU A 376 -7.40 -9.65 6.04
C LEU A 376 -8.65 -8.84 6.42
N VAL A 377 -9.70 -9.51 6.92
CA VAL A 377 -10.92 -8.83 7.38
C VAL A 377 -10.62 -7.87 8.54
N ILE A 378 -9.81 -8.30 9.51
CA ILE A 378 -9.38 -7.44 10.63
C ILE A 378 -8.62 -6.21 10.12
N ILE A 379 -7.67 -6.38 9.19
CA ILE A 379 -6.91 -5.26 8.60
C ILE A 379 -7.86 -4.31 7.86
N VAL A 380 -8.77 -4.81 7.03
CA VAL A 380 -9.71 -3.97 6.28
C VAL A 380 -10.56 -3.13 7.23
N VAL A 381 -11.17 -3.77 8.23
CA VAL A 381 -11.99 -3.07 9.23
C VAL A 381 -11.17 -2.04 9.99
N PHE A 382 -9.98 -2.41 10.47
CA PHE A 382 -9.10 -1.53 11.24
C PHE A 382 -8.61 -0.33 10.42
N VAL A 383 -8.13 -0.55 9.18
CA VAL A 383 -7.61 0.52 8.32
C VAL A 383 -8.74 1.43 7.85
N THR A 384 -9.92 0.90 7.50
CA THR A 384 -11.09 1.73 7.16
C THR A 384 -11.52 2.60 8.35
N TRP A 385 -11.57 2.03 9.55
CA TRP A 385 -11.87 2.77 10.76
C TRP A 385 -10.83 3.87 11.04
N LEU A 386 -9.55 3.54 10.93
CA LEU A 386 -8.44 4.48 11.12
C LEU A 386 -8.49 5.64 10.11
N LEU A 387 -8.71 5.35 8.82
CA LEU A 387 -8.87 6.35 7.77
C LEU A 387 -10.07 7.28 8.03
N LYS A 388 -11.18 6.73 8.53
CA LYS A 388 -12.37 7.52 8.86
C LYS A 388 -12.10 8.50 10.01
N ILE A 389 -11.36 8.08 11.03
CA ILE A 389 -10.96 8.95 12.15
C ILE A 389 -9.98 10.02 11.67
N ALA A 390 -8.96 9.62 10.91
CA ALA A 390 -7.98 10.50 10.33
C ALA A 390 -8.61 11.61 9.47
N ASN A 391 -9.54 11.25 8.59
CA ASN A 391 -10.24 12.23 7.74
C ASN A 391 -11.07 13.22 8.57
N ARG A 392 -11.71 12.79 9.65
CA ARG A 392 -12.43 13.69 10.56
C ARG A 392 -11.48 14.65 11.26
N PHE A 393 -10.33 14.16 11.71
CA PHE A 393 -9.33 14.97 12.41
C PHE A 393 -8.72 16.02 11.47
N VAL A 394 -8.30 15.63 10.27
CA VAL A 394 -7.72 16.55 9.28
C VAL A 394 -8.72 17.61 8.85
N ARG A 395 -10.00 17.26 8.66
CA ARG A 395 -11.06 18.22 8.29
C ARG A 395 -11.39 19.23 9.41
N ASN A 396 -11.11 18.90 10.66
CA ASN A 396 -11.38 19.82 11.77
C ASN A 396 -10.23 20.81 12.01
N VAL A 397 -9.06 20.56 11.42
CA VAL A 397 -7.85 21.39 11.56
C VAL A 397 -7.72 22.39 10.41
N ASN A 398 -8.16 22.00 9.20
CA ASN A 398 -8.32 22.90 8.05
C ASN A 398 -9.67 23.62 8.12
#